data_AF-A0A4Q3YJP3-F1
#
_entry.id   AF-A0A4Q3YJP3-F1
#
_cell.length_a   1.000
_cell.length_b   1.000
_cell.length_c   1.000
_cell.angle_alpha   90.00
_cell.angle_beta   90.00
_cell.angle_gamma   90.00
#
_symmetry.space_group_name_H-M   'P 1'
#
loop_
_entity.id
_entity.type
_entity.pdbx_description
1 polymer ?
#
loop_
_entity_poly.entity_id
_entity_poly.type
_entity_poly.pdbx_seq_one_letter_code
_entity_poly.pdbx_strand_id
1 'polypeptide(L)'
;FVVLGAATLMDIAGFSMAMGAFLAGVMLAESSYRHELQADIEPFRGILLGLFFMAVGLSFRINVVLDNWLLILLAVPVLMATKSAVVYGLCRVAGSSHSDALSQAFLLSQGGEFGFVLFTTAAASGIFDASTTSLLIAIVTVSMALTPFVCMLPPLLLKNDDQEELDEDFEGAEDAEVFMIGFSRFGQVVAQILLAGGRSVTVIDQSADRIRQASRFGFRIYFGDGTRKDVLEAGGIAKAKIIAVCTNKREITDQIVDMVQVEYPEARVYARSYDRVHTLALRQRGVEYEIRETIESAITFGRKTLEGLGMDEAQATAIADDIRKRDEARLQLQAVEGIAAGRELIYSRPMQPEPLVKPKKDAAE
;
A
#
# COMPACT_ATOMS: atom_id res chain seq x y z
N PHE A 1 27.58 -20.41 10.51
CA PHE A 1 27.91 -21.23 11.71
C PHE A 1 26.72 -21.47 12.63
N VAL A 2 25.93 -20.44 12.97
CA VAL A 2 24.77 -20.59 13.87
C VAL A 2 23.77 -21.65 13.39
N VAL A 3 23.38 -21.62 12.11
CA VAL A 3 22.45 -22.61 11.52
C VAL A 3 23.00 -24.04 11.60
N LEU A 4 24.28 -24.23 11.26
CA LEU A 4 24.94 -25.55 11.34
C LEU A 4 25.06 -26.04 12.78
N GLY A 5 25.42 -25.16 13.72
CA GLY A 5 25.52 -25.51 15.14
C GLY A 5 24.17 -25.85 15.77
N ALA A 6 23.11 -25.12 15.42
CA ALA A 6 21.76 -25.43 15.87
C ALA A 6 21.22 -26.72 15.26
N ALA A 7 21.49 -26.96 13.96
CA ALA A 7 21.14 -28.21 13.31
C ALA A 7 21.81 -29.41 13.98
N THR A 8 23.13 -29.35 14.21
CA THR A 8 23.88 -30.46 14.85
C THR A 8 23.48 -30.66 16.30
N LEU A 9 23.20 -29.61 17.05
CA LEU A 9 22.68 -29.73 18.42
C LEU A 9 21.30 -30.42 18.45
N MET A 10 20.41 -30.09 17.51
CA MET A 10 19.11 -30.74 17.39
C MET A 10 19.24 -32.22 16.99
N ASP A 11 20.17 -32.55 16.10
CA ASP A 11 20.46 -33.93 15.71
C ASP A 11 20.97 -34.77 16.89
N ILE A 12 21.90 -34.22 17.68
CA ILE A 12 22.38 -34.85 18.92
C ILE A 12 21.24 -35.05 19.93
N ALA A 13 20.28 -34.11 19.99
CA ALA A 13 19.11 -34.20 20.84
C ALA A 13 18.02 -35.17 20.31
N GLY A 14 18.23 -35.78 19.14
CA GLY A 14 17.29 -36.72 18.52
C GLY A 14 16.18 -36.08 17.68
N PHE A 15 16.30 -34.78 17.38
CA PHE A 15 15.41 -34.06 16.47
C PHE A 15 16.02 -33.94 15.06
N SER A 16 15.21 -33.60 14.06
CA SER A 16 15.72 -33.40 12.70
C SER A 16 16.65 -32.19 12.61
N MET A 17 17.75 -32.32 11.85
CA MET A 17 18.63 -31.21 11.47
C MET A 17 17.85 -30.02 10.86
N ALA A 18 16.79 -30.31 10.10
CA ALA A 18 15.92 -29.30 9.48
C ALA A 18 15.18 -28.45 10.53
N MET A 19 14.71 -29.06 11.62
CA MET A 19 14.08 -28.34 12.73
C MET A 19 15.07 -27.40 13.42
N GLY A 20 16.33 -27.83 13.62
CA GLY A 20 17.37 -26.97 14.20
C GLY A 20 17.74 -25.79 13.30
N ALA A 21 17.84 -26.02 11.99
CA ALA A 21 18.05 -24.95 11.02
C ALA A 21 16.89 -23.95 10.98
N PHE A 22 15.64 -24.45 11.02
CA PHE A 22 14.43 -23.62 11.05
C PHE A 22 14.36 -22.76 12.31
N LEU A 23 14.59 -23.36 13.48
CA LEU A 23 14.51 -22.68 14.76
C LEU A 23 15.61 -21.60 14.90
N ALA A 24 16.82 -21.89 14.43
CA ALA A 24 17.87 -20.89 14.31
C ALA A 24 17.45 -19.73 13.40
N GLY A 25 16.82 -20.02 12.25
CA GLY A 25 16.32 -19.00 11.35
C GLY A 25 15.27 -18.08 12.00
N VAL A 26 14.31 -18.66 12.72
CA VAL A 26 13.27 -17.89 13.44
C VAL A 26 13.90 -17.00 14.53
N MET A 27 14.80 -17.55 15.34
CA MET A 27 15.48 -16.76 16.39
C MET A 27 16.33 -15.64 15.80
N LEU A 28 17.00 -15.87 14.66
CA LEU A 28 17.80 -14.85 13.97
C LEU A 28 16.92 -13.77 13.34
N ALA A 29 15.74 -14.14 12.85
CA ALA A 29 14.77 -13.20 12.27
C ALA A 29 14.21 -12.20 13.29
N GLU A 30 14.14 -12.58 14.57
CA GLU A 30 13.74 -11.70 15.69
C GLU A 30 14.92 -10.91 16.30
N SER A 31 16.15 -11.14 15.84
CA SER A 31 17.34 -10.46 16.37
C SER A 31 17.53 -9.05 15.79
N SER A 32 18.32 -8.23 16.50
CA SER A 32 18.78 -6.92 16.02
C SER A 32 19.60 -6.99 14.72
N TYR A 33 20.13 -8.17 14.37
CA TYR A 33 20.94 -8.41 13.17
C TYR A 33 20.14 -8.87 11.96
N ARG A 34 18.79 -8.92 12.03
CA ARG A 34 17.93 -9.45 10.95
C ARG A 34 18.19 -8.82 9.58
N HIS A 35 18.48 -7.52 9.53
CA HIS A 35 18.66 -6.80 8.27
C HIS A 35 20.00 -7.13 7.60
N GLU A 36 21.05 -7.30 8.40
CA GLU A 36 22.37 -7.70 7.95
C GLU A 36 22.35 -9.16 7.47
N LEU A 37 21.73 -10.05 8.27
CA LEU A 37 21.53 -11.45 7.90
C LEU A 37 20.70 -11.62 6.63
N GLN A 38 19.65 -10.80 6.44
CA GLN A 38 18.87 -10.83 5.22
C GLN A 38 19.73 -10.43 4.01
N ALA A 39 20.48 -9.33 4.11
CA ALA A 39 21.36 -8.85 3.05
C ALA A 39 22.44 -9.89 2.68
N ASP A 40 22.94 -10.65 3.65
CA ASP A 40 23.94 -11.69 3.42
C ASP A 40 23.36 -12.97 2.77
N ILE A 41 22.09 -13.30 3.04
CA ILE A 41 21.43 -14.52 2.52
C ILE A 41 20.77 -14.27 1.15
N GLU A 42 20.30 -13.05 0.89
CA GLU A 42 19.60 -12.67 -0.36
C GLU A 42 20.33 -13.15 -1.64
N PRO A 43 21.67 -13.01 -1.78
CA PRO A 43 22.41 -13.47 -2.96
C PRO A 43 22.36 -14.99 -3.17
N PHE A 44 22.28 -15.77 -2.08
CA PHE A 44 22.25 -17.23 -2.12
C PHE A 44 20.85 -17.80 -2.26
N ARG A 45 19.82 -17.01 -1.96
CA ARG A 45 18.42 -17.45 -1.96
C ARG A 45 18.02 -18.08 -3.29
N GLY A 46 18.36 -17.46 -4.41
CA GLY A 46 18.06 -17.98 -5.74
C GLY A 46 18.79 -19.30 -6.05
N ILE A 47 20.06 -19.41 -5.64
CA ILE A 47 20.87 -20.62 -5.83
C ILE A 47 20.33 -21.78 -4.98
N LEU A 48 20.02 -21.52 -3.72
CA LEU A 48 19.46 -22.51 -2.79
C LEU A 48 18.09 -22.98 -3.23
N LEU A 49 17.24 -22.07 -3.72
CA LEU A 49 15.93 -22.41 -4.28
C LEU A 49 16.07 -23.28 -5.54
N GLY A 50 17.00 -22.94 -6.43
CA GLY A 50 17.33 -23.75 -7.61
C GLY A 50 17.82 -25.15 -7.25
N LEU A 51 18.73 -25.26 -6.28
CA LEU A 51 19.23 -26.54 -5.77
C LEU A 51 18.12 -27.37 -5.12
N PHE A 52 17.24 -26.73 -4.35
CA PHE A 52 16.08 -27.38 -3.72
C PHE A 52 15.15 -27.99 -4.76
N PHE A 53 14.71 -27.21 -5.75
CA PHE A 53 13.83 -27.71 -6.80
C PHE A 53 14.50 -28.75 -7.69
N MET A 54 15.82 -28.65 -7.92
CA MET A 54 16.57 -29.69 -8.63
C MET A 54 16.59 -31.01 -7.85
N ALA A 55 16.86 -30.97 -6.54
CA ALA A 55 16.85 -32.16 -5.69
C ALA A 55 15.46 -32.81 -5.60
N VAL A 56 14.41 -32.00 -5.48
CA VAL A 56 13.02 -32.47 -5.52
C VAL A 56 12.70 -33.08 -6.88
N GLY A 57 13.11 -32.45 -7.98
CA GLY A 57 12.94 -32.95 -9.35
C GLY A 57 13.66 -34.28 -9.60
N LEU A 58 14.85 -34.48 -9.03
CA LEU A 58 15.57 -35.76 -9.11
C LEU A 58 14.88 -36.87 -8.31
N SER A 59 14.14 -36.52 -7.27
CA SER A 59 13.32 -37.45 -6.47
C SER A 59 11.97 -37.75 -7.12
N PHE A 60 11.62 -37.01 -8.18
CA PHE A 60 10.36 -37.13 -8.90
C PHE A 60 10.44 -38.24 -9.95
N ARG A 61 9.79 -39.37 -9.68
CA ARG A 61 9.71 -40.50 -10.62
C ARG A 61 8.50 -40.35 -11.52
N ILE A 62 8.71 -39.88 -12.75
CA ILE A 62 7.62 -39.61 -13.70
C ILE A 62 6.75 -40.84 -13.98
N ASN A 63 7.35 -42.04 -13.98
CA ASN A 63 6.62 -43.30 -14.18
C ASN A 63 5.58 -43.52 -13.08
N VAL A 64 5.94 -43.26 -11.81
CA VAL A 64 5.01 -43.39 -10.67
C VAL A 64 3.85 -42.39 -10.80
N VAL A 65 4.12 -41.19 -11.30
CA VAL A 65 3.10 -40.16 -11.54
C VAL A 65 2.16 -40.55 -12.67
N LEU A 66 2.71 -41.10 -13.76
CA LEU A 66 1.90 -41.59 -14.89
C LEU A 66 1.06 -42.80 -14.50
N ASP A 67 1.57 -43.70 -13.67
CA ASP A 67 0.82 -44.87 -13.21
C ASP A 67 -0.29 -44.48 -12.22
N ASN A 68 -0.11 -43.40 -11.45
CA ASN A 68 -1.03 -42.93 -10.41
C ASN A 68 -1.71 -41.59 -10.74
N TRP A 69 -1.75 -41.21 -12.02
CA TRP A 69 -2.22 -39.89 -12.45
C TRP A 69 -3.65 -39.61 -12.00
N LEU A 70 -4.51 -40.64 -11.98
CA LEU A 70 -5.89 -40.53 -11.54
C LEU A 70 -6.00 -40.25 -10.03
N LEU A 71 -5.12 -40.87 -9.22
CA LEU A 71 -5.05 -40.61 -7.79
C LEU A 71 -4.59 -39.17 -7.54
N ILE A 72 -3.58 -38.69 -8.27
CA ILE A 72 -3.08 -37.30 -8.15
C ILE A 72 -4.18 -36.31 -8.55
N LEU A 73 -4.90 -36.57 -9.64
CA LEU A 73 -5.99 -35.74 -10.13
C LEU A 73 -7.10 -35.55 -9.09
N LEU A 74 -7.35 -36.56 -8.24
CA LEU A 74 -8.34 -36.49 -7.16
C LEU A 74 -7.75 -35.95 -5.86
N ALA A 75 -6.53 -36.38 -5.49
CA ALA A 75 -5.91 -36.04 -4.22
C ALA A 75 -5.53 -34.56 -4.13
N VAL A 76 -5.08 -33.94 -5.24
CA VAL A 76 -4.68 -32.54 -5.23
C VAL A 76 -5.87 -31.60 -4.95
N PRO A 77 -7.01 -31.67 -5.68
CA PRO A 77 -8.18 -30.86 -5.35
C PRO A 77 -8.70 -31.11 -3.93
N VAL A 78 -8.71 -32.37 -3.47
CA VAL A 78 -9.16 -32.71 -2.11
C VAL A 78 -8.26 -32.07 -1.05
N LEU A 79 -6.93 -32.16 -1.21
CA LEU A 79 -5.96 -31.52 -0.33
C LEU A 79 -6.20 -30.00 -0.27
N MET A 80 -6.28 -29.37 -1.44
CA MET A 80 -6.45 -27.92 -1.55
C MET A 80 -7.78 -27.46 -0.95
N ALA A 81 -8.88 -28.12 -1.29
CA ALA A 81 -10.20 -27.80 -0.77
C ALA A 81 -10.29 -27.98 0.76
N THR A 82 -9.71 -29.06 1.29
CA THR A 82 -9.69 -29.31 2.73
C THR A 82 -8.90 -28.22 3.45
N LYS A 83 -7.71 -27.88 2.96
CA LYS A 83 -6.86 -26.87 3.58
C LYS A 83 -7.50 -25.48 3.49
N SER A 84 -8.08 -25.12 2.35
CA SER A 84 -8.84 -23.88 2.18
C SER A 84 -10.02 -23.80 3.13
N ALA A 85 -10.80 -24.88 3.32
CA ALA A 85 -11.91 -24.90 4.26
C ALA A 85 -11.46 -24.68 5.71
N VAL A 86 -10.36 -25.31 6.12
CA VAL A 86 -9.77 -25.14 7.45
C VAL A 86 -9.29 -23.70 7.65
N VAL A 87 -8.53 -23.15 6.70
CA VAL A 87 -8.00 -21.77 6.79
C VAL A 87 -9.16 -20.77 6.80
N TYR A 88 -10.14 -20.93 5.92
CA TYR A 88 -11.34 -20.08 5.88
C TYR A 88 -12.07 -20.09 7.23
N GLY A 89 -12.30 -21.26 7.81
CA GLY A 89 -12.93 -21.39 9.12
C GLY A 89 -12.16 -20.68 10.22
N LEU A 90 -10.83 -20.84 10.25
CA LEU A 90 -9.96 -20.16 11.22
C LEU A 90 -10.00 -18.64 11.06
N CYS A 91 -9.92 -18.12 9.83
CA CYS A 91 -10.00 -16.68 9.56
C CYS A 91 -11.35 -16.09 9.99
N ARG A 92 -12.45 -16.82 9.78
CA ARG A 92 -13.79 -16.37 10.21
C ARG A 92 -13.93 -16.36 11.74
N VAL A 93 -13.40 -17.36 12.43
CA VAL A 93 -13.36 -17.40 13.90
C VAL A 93 -12.48 -16.27 14.47
N ALA A 94 -11.41 -15.92 13.78
CA ALA A 94 -10.53 -14.81 14.15
C ALA A 94 -11.11 -13.41 13.86
N GLY A 95 -12.28 -13.31 13.22
CA GLY A 95 -12.98 -12.05 12.95
C GLY A 95 -12.69 -11.41 11.59
N SER A 96 -11.99 -12.08 10.67
CA SER A 96 -11.72 -11.56 9.31
C SER A 96 -13.00 -11.47 8.48
N SER A 97 -13.06 -10.49 7.56
CA SER A 97 -14.16 -10.36 6.59
C SER A 97 -14.27 -11.60 5.69
N HIS A 98 -15.42 -11.81 5.04
CA HIS A 98 -15.59 -12.95 4.12
C HIS A 98 -14.58 -12.88 2.97
N SER A 99 -14.38 -11.68 2.40
CA SER A 99 -13.42 -11.44 1.32
C SER A 99 -11.98 -11.74 1.72
N ASP A 100 -11.56 -11.27 2.90
CA ASP A 100 -10.21 -11.53 3.42
C ASP A 100 -10.01 -13.01 3.73
N ALA A 101 -11.00 -13.65 4.37
CA ALA A 101 -10.95 -15.07 4.70
C ALA A 101 -10.86 -15.95 3.45
N LEU A 102 -11.62 -15.62 2.41
CA LEU A 102 -11.60 -16.35 1.14
C LEU A 102 -10.26 -16.17 0.42
N SER A 103 -9.75 -14.94 0.36
CA SER A 103 -8.45 -14.64 -0.25
C SER A 103 -7.32 -15.39 0.44
N GLN A 104 -7.30 -15.40 1.78
CA GLN A 104 -6.30 -16.15 2.56
C GLN A 104 -6.43 -17.67 2.38
N ALA A 105 -7.66 -18.19 2.33
CA ALA A 105 -7.94 -19.61 2.16
C ALA A 105 -7.43 -20.16 0.81
N PHE A 106 -7.56 -19.38 -0.27
CA PHE A 106 -7.07 -19.78 -1.58
C PHE A 106 -5.55 -19.58 -1.72
N LEU A 107 -4.99 -18.50 -1.16
CA LEU A 107 -3.54 -18.25 -1.15
C LEU A 107 -2.76 -19.36 -0.42
N LEU A 108 -3.32 -19.86 0.69
CA LEU A 108 -2.69 -20.88 1.53
C LEU A 108 -3.16 -22.30 1.21
N SER A 109 -3.86 -22.53 0.10
CA SER A 109 -4.46 -23.83 -0.27
C SER A 109 -3.44 -24.93 -0.60
N GLN A 110 -2.24 -24.57 -1.05
CA GLN A 110 -1.21 -25.51 -1.51
C GLN A 110 -0.56 -26.35 -0.41
N GLY A 111 0.09 -27.45 -0.78
CA GLY A 111 0.98 -28.19 0.11
C GLY A 111 2.17 -27.32 0.55
N GLY A 112 2.59 -27.48 1.82
CA GLY A 112 3.76 -26.75 2.33
C GLY A 112 5.06 -27.37 1.85
N GLU A 113 6.06 -26.55 1.54
CA GLU A 113 7.40 -27.00 1.09
C GLU A 113 8.11 -27.88 2.12
N PHE A 114 7.78 -27.72 3.41
CA PHE A 114 8.30 -28.59 4.46
C PHE A 114 7.89 -30.06 4.28
N GLY A 115 6.81 -30.34 3.53
CA GLY A 115 6.40 -31.70 3.17
C GLY A 115 7.49 -32.46 2.41
N PHE A 116 8.26 -31.80 1.54
CA PHE A 116 9.35 -32.45 0.79
C PHE A 116 10.42 -33.03 1.74
N VAL A 117 10.78 -32.26 2.78
CA VAL A 117 11.77 -32.68 3.78
C VAL A 117 11.20 -33.82 4.64
N LEU A 118 9.94 -33.73 5.05
CA LEU A 118 9.30 -34.77 5.87
C LEU A 118 9.17 -36.10 5.12
N PHE A 119 8.70 -36.08 3.87
CA PHE A 119 8.49 -37.30 3.10
C PHE A 119 9.81 -37.97 2.74
N THR A 120 10.84 -37.20 2.37
CA THR A 120 12.18 -37.74 2.10
C THR A 120 12.84 -38.30 3.35
N THR A 121 12.64 -37.67 4.51
CA THR A 121 13.12 -38.21 5.80
C THR A 121 12.40 -39.52 6.15
N ALA A 122 11.06 -39.56 6.01
CA ALA A 122 10.27 -40.76 6.26
C ALA A 122 10.68 -41.93 5.33
N ALA A 123 11.01 -41.63 4.07
CA ALA A 123 11.54 -42.61 3.13
C ALA A 123 12.92 -43.12 3.56
N ALA A 124 13.82 -42.23 3.98
CA ALA A 124 15.15 -42.59 4.47
C ALA A 124 15.09 -43.46 5.74
N SER A 125 14.08 -43.23 6.60
CA SER A 125 13.81 -44.05 7.79
C SER A 125 13.06 -45.37 7.48
N GLY A 126 12.72 -45.64 6.22
CA GLY A 126 12.01 -46.85 5.79
C GLY A 126 10.52 -46.88 6.15
N ILE A 127 9.94 -45.75 6.57
CA ILE A 127 8.51 -45.64 6.89
C ILE A 127 7.67 -45.64 5.61
N PHE A 128 8.16 -44.96 4.56
CA PHE A 128 7.54 -44.94 3.24
C PHE A 128 8.41 -45.65 2.22
N ASP A 129 7.76 -46.38 1.32
CA ASP A 129 8.40 -46.90 0.14
C ASP A 129 8.66 -45.78 -0.88
N ALA A 130 9.52 -46.07 -1.85
CA ALA A 130 9.90 -45.08 -2.87
C ALA A 130 8.70 -44.63 -3.73
N SER A 131 7.70 -45.50 -3.94
CA SER A 131 6.51 -45.16 -4.72
C SER A 131 5.63 -44.15 -3.97
N THR A 132 5.29 -44.42 -2.70
CA THR A 132 4.48 -43.49 -1.89
C THR A 132 5.18 -42.15 -1.71
N THR A 133 6.50 -42.16 -1.50
CA THR A 133 7.27 -40.92 -1.36
C THR A 133 7.21 -40.08 -2.62
N SER A 134 7.47 -40.68 -3.79
CA SER A 134 7.36 -39.97 -5.07
C SER A 134 5.93 -39.47 -5.33
N LEU A 135 4.91 -40.24 -4.95
CA LEU A 135 3.50 -39.84 -5.09
C LEU A 135 3.16 -38.62 -4.23
N LEU A 136 3.54 -38.60 -2.95
CA LEU A 136 3.29 -37.49 -2.03
C LEU A 136 4.02 -36.21 -2.46
N ILE A 137 5.28 -36.35 -2.89
CA ILE A 137 6.06 -35.26 -3.47
C ILE A 137 5.33 -34.70 -4.70
N ALA A 138 4.83 -35.56 -5.58
CA ALA A 138 4.10 -35.14 -6.78
C ALA A 138 2.81 -34.39 -6.44
N ILE A 139 2.04 -34.84 -5.45
CA ILE A 139 0.82 -34.15 -5.00
C ILE A 139 1.15 -32.73 -4.52
N VAL A 140 2.20 -32.56 -3.70
CA VAL A 140 2.61 -31.23 -3.24
C VAL A 140 3.08 -30.37 -4.40
N THR A 141 3.95 -30.87 -5.28
CA THR A 141 4.45 -30.12 -6.44
C THR A 141 3.32 -29.67 -7.37
N VAL A 142 2.38 -30.57 -7.71
CA VAL A 142 1.23 -30.25 -8.56
C VAL A 142 0.31 -29.24 -7.87
N SER A 143 0.10 -29.36 -6.55
CA SER A 143 -0.69 -28.36 -5.81
C SER A 143 -0.07 -26.96 -5.89
N MET A 144 1.26 -26.84 -5.76
CA MET A 144 1.97 -25.55 -5.86
C MET A 144 1.92 -24.96 -7.29
N ALA A 145 1.99 -25.82 -8.30
CA ALA A 145 1.84 -25.41 -9.70
C ALA A 145 0.40 -24.95 -10.02
N LEU A 146 -0.61 -25.51 -9.35
CA LEU A 146 -2.02 -25.13 -9.51
C LEU A 146 -2.44 -23.90 -8.71
N THR A 147 -1.71 -23.54 -7.65
CA THR A 147 -1.97 -22.37 -6.80
C THR A 147 -2.25 -21.07 -7.57
N PRO A 148 -1.44 -20.63 -8.55
CA PRO A 148 -1.71 -19.37 -9.24
C PRO A 148 -3.08 -19.34 -9.93
N PHE A 149 -3.54 -20.48 -10.46
CA PHE A 149 -4.87 -20.59 -11.08
C PHE A 149 -5.98 -20.56 -10.02
N VAL A 150 -5.77 -21.24 -8.89
CA VAL A 150 -6.71 -21.24 -7.78
C VAL A 150 -6.81 -19.85 -7.14
N CYS A 151 -5.71 -19.09 -7.07
CA CYS A 151 -5.70 -17.69 -6.60
C CYS A 151 -6.43 -16.71 -7.52
N MET A 152 -6.76 -17.10 -8.76
CA MET A 152 -7.61 -16.29 -9.65
C MET A 152 -9.11 -16.52 -9.41
N LEU A 153 -9.51 -17.57 -8.68
CA LEU A 153 -10.92 -17.89 -8.38
C LEU A 153 -11.60 -16.98 -7.34
N PRO A 154 -10.94 -16.45 -6.28
CA PRO A 154 -11.57 -15.56 -5.32
C PRO A 154 -12.33 -14.40 -5.97
N PRO A 155 -11.77 -13.59 -6.91
CA PRO A 155 -12.53 -12.50 -7.53
C PRO A 155 -13.70 -12.96 -8.42
N LEU A 156 -13.77 -14.24 -8.80
CA LEU A 156 -14.90 -14.83 -9.54
C LEU A 156 -15.99 -15.38 -8.61
N LEU A 157 -15.61 -15.83 -7.41
CA LEU A 157 -16.50 -16.42 -6.40
C LEU A 157 -17.01 -15.38 -5.39
N LEU A 158 -16.22 -14.33 -5.17
CA LEU A 158 -16.68 -13.08 -4.61
C LEU A 158 -17.59 -12.45 -5.67
N LYS A 159 -18.85 -12.85 -5.66
CA LYS A 159 -19.91 -11.92 -6.01
C LYS A 159 -19.63 -10.68 -5.17
N ASN A 160 -19.57 -9.51 -5.81
CA ASN A 160 -19.36 -8.26 -5.11
C ASN A 160 -20.54 -7.99 -4.15
N ASP A 161 -20.64 -8.73 -3.04
CA ASP A 161 -21.65 -8.53 -2.00
C ASP A 161 -21.28 -7.33 -1.09
N ASP A 162 -20.18 -6.63 -1.42
CA ASP A 162 -19.88 -5.27 -0.97
C ASP A 162 -19.89 -4.24 -2.13
N GLN A 163 -20.31 -4.65 -3.33
CA GLN A 163 -21.07 -3.76 -4.22
C GLN A 163 -22.54 -3.99 -3.88
N GLU A 164 -22.98 -3.45 -2.74
CA GLU A 164 -24.24 -2.73 -2.84
C GLU A 164 -24.04 -1.80 -4.04
N GLU A 165 -24.83 -2.01 -5.09
CA GLU A 165 -25.22 -0.93 -5.98
C GLU A 165 -25.65 0.21 -5.04
N LEU A 166 -24.69 1.03 -4.64
CA LEU A 166 -24.94 2.42 -4.29
C LEU A 166 -25.60 2.90 -5.56
N ASP A 167 -26.92 2.99 -5.53
CA ASP A 167 -27.76 3.47 -6.61
C ASP A 167 -26.94 4.46 -7.43
N GLU A 168 -26.64 4.10 -8.69
CA GLU A 168 -26.22 5.07 -9.71
C GLU A 168 -27.42 5.97 -10.05
N ASP A 169 -28.21 6.33 -9.04
CA ASP A 169 -29.27 7.29 -9.14
C ASP A 169 -28.62 8.65 -9.02
N PHE A 170 -28.09 9.11 -10.15
CA PHE A 170 -27.62 10.47 -10.35
C PHE A 170 -28.77 11.49 -10.33
N GLU A 171 -30.01 11.10 -9.96
CA GLU A 171 -31.13 12.02 -9.81
C GLU A 171 -30.80 13.18 -8.86
N GLY A 172 -30.75 14.38 -9.46
CA GLY A 172 -30.42 15.62 -8.78
C GLY A 172 -28.93 15.96 -8.72
N ALA A 173 -28.00 15.10 -9.15
CA ALA A 173 -26.55 15.39 -9.20
C ALA A 173 -26.22 16.72 -9.90
N GLU A 174 -27.07 17.08 -10.85
CA GLU A 174 -27.01 18.24 -11.73
C GLU A 174 -27.08 19.62 -11.04
N ASP A 175 -27.51 19.70 -9.78
CA ASP A 175 -27.73 20.99 -9.07
C ASP A 175 -26.59 21.37 -8.08
N ALA A 176 -25.48 20.63 -8.08
CA ALA A 176 -24.38 20.91 -7.16
C ALA A 176 -23.57 22.16 -7.58
N GLU A 177 -23.35 23.08 -6.65
CA GLU A 177 -22.49 24.25 -6.90
C GLU A 177 -21.01 23.85 -7.01
N VAL A 178 -20.59 22.83 -6.25
CA VAL A 178 -19.21 22.33 -6.24
C VAL A 178 -19.18 20.86 -6.59
N PHE A 179 -18.30 20.51 -7.53
CA PHE A 179 -18.03 19.13 -7.92
C PHE A 179 -16.64 18.73 -7.42
N MET A 180 -16.60 17.79 -6.47
CA MET A 180 -15.38 17.38 -5.79
C MET A 180 -14.91 16.02 -6.28
N ILE A 181 -13.64 15.95 -6.68
CA ILE A 181 -13.00 14.70 -7.11
C ILE A 181 -11.99 14.27 -6.06
N GLY A 182 -12.31 13.20 -5.33
CA GLY A 182 -11.53 12.66 -4.22
C GLY A 182 -12.04 13.09 -2.84
N PHE A 183 -12.50 12.13 -2.06
CA PHE A 183 -13.03 12.25 -0.70
C PHE A 183 -12.07 11.69 0.37
N SER A 184 -10.77 11.91 0.17
CA SER A 184 -9.75 11.56 1.16
C SER A 184 -9.79 12.50 2.38
N ARG A 185 -8.80 12.40 3.28
CA ARG A 185 -8.67 13.29 4.46
C ARG A 185 -8.76 14.78 4.10
N PHE A 186 -8.19 15.17 2.96
CA PHE A 186 -8.24 16.57 2.49
C PHE A 186 -9.65 16.93 2.01
N GLY A 187 -10.23 16.13 1.11
CA GLY A 187 -11.57 16.33 0.57
C GLY A 187 -12.65 16.34 1.67
N GLN A 188 -12.53 15.48 2.68
CA GLN A 188 -13.44 15.45 3.84
C GLN A 188 -13.48 16.80 4.58
N VAL A 189 -12.32 17.40 4.87
CA VAL A 189 -12.25 18.69 5.56
C VAL A 189 -12.79 19.81 4.68
N VAL A 190 -12.45 19.82 3.38
CA VAL A 190 -12.98 20.79 2.42
C VAL A 190 -14.50 20.69 2.33
N ALA A 191 -15.04 19.47 2.24
CA ALA A 191 -16.46 19.22 2.15
C ALA A 191 -17.20 19.69 3.40
N GLN A 192 -16.64 19.48 4.60
CA GLN A 192 -17.21 20.00 5.85
C GLN A 192 -17.32 21.53 5.85
N ILE A 193 -16.30 22.24 5.36
CA ILE A 193 -16.33 23.71 5.23
C ILE A 193 -17.45 24.13 4.26
N LEU A 194 -17.61 23.42 3.14
CA LEU A 194 -18.66 23.70 2.15
C LEU A 194 -20.07 23.47 2.70
N LEU A 195 -20.30 22.41 3.49
CA LEU A 195 -21.59 22.21 4.18
C LEU A 195 -21.87 23.28 5.21
N ALA A 196 -20.86 23.65 6.01
CA ALA A 196 -21.01 24.71 6.99
C ALA A 196 -21.38 26.05 6.33
N GLY A 197 -20.92 26.26 5.09
CA GLY A 197 -21.30 27.38 4.23
C GLY A 197 -22.64 27.22 3.49
N GLY A 198 -23.37 26.12 3.70
CA GLY A 198 -24.67 25.85 3.07
C GLY A 198 -24.60 25.59 1.56
N ARG A 199 -23.46 25.10 1.05
CA ARG A 199 -23.25 24.83 -0.39
C ARG A 199 -23.51 23.37 -0.72
N SER A 200 -24.18 23.13 -1.86
CA SER A 200 -24.36 21.79 -2.40
C SER A 200 -23.05 21.29 -3.01
N VAL A 201 -22.68 20.05 -2.66
CA VAL A 201 -21.46 19.39 -3.15
C VAL A 201 -21.81 18.00 -3.66
N THR A 202 -21.40 17.73 -4.89
CA THR A 202 -21.33 16.37 -5.45
C THR A 202 -19.90 15.88 -5.33
N VAL A 203 -19.71 14.66 -4.85
CA VAL A 203 -18.38 14.07 -4.62
C VAL A 203 -18.23 12.78 -5.41
N ILE A 204 -17.07 12.56 -6.01
CA ILE A 204 -16.67 11.27 -6.61
C ILE A 204 -15.44 10.72 -5.89
N ASP A 205 -15.48 9.47 -5.44
CA ASP A 205 -14.31 8.75 -4.91
C ASP A 205 -14.32 7.28 -5.34
N GLN A 206 -13.13 6.69 -5.48
CA GLN A 206 -12.94 5.29 -5.85
C GLN A 206 -13.01 4.33 -4.64
N SER A 207 -13.07 4.83 -3.41
CA SER A 207 -13.06 4.02 -2.19
C SER A 207 -14.47 3.86 -1.64
N ALA A 208 -15.04 2.66 -1.79
CA ALA A 208 -16.34 2.29 -1.23
C ALA A 208 -16.41 2.55 0.29
N ASP A 209 -15.32 2.30 1.03
CA ASP A 209 -15.24 2.60 2.47
C ASP A 209 -15.45 4.08 2.78
N ARG A 210 -14.84 4.97 1.99
CA ARG A 210 -15.01 6.42 2.19
C ARG A 210 -16.44 6.84 1.90
N ILE A 211 -17.08 6.26 0.89
CA ILE A 211 -18.47 6.57 0.56
C ILE A 211 -19.41 6.13 1.68
N ARG A 212 -19.22 4.93 2.24
CA ARG A 212 -20.00 4.45 3.40
C ARG A 212 -19.88 5.34 4.64
N GLN A 213 -18.67 5.84 4.91
CA GLN A 213 -18.48 6.80 6.00
C GLN A 213 -19.16 8.14 5.71
N ALA A 214 -19.18 8.51 4.44
CA ALA A 214 -19.58 9.82 3.99
C ALA A 214 -21.08 9.96 3.71
N SER A 215 -21.79 8.87 3.41
CA SER A 215 -23.27 8.84 3.24
C SER A 215 -24.03 9.21 4.51
N ARG A 216 -23.37 9.16 5.67
CA ARG A 216 -23.89 9.69 6.94
C ARG A 216 -23.90 11.22 7.00
N PHE A 217 -23.14 11.86 6.13
CA PHE A 217 -23.07 13.30 5.99
C PHE A 217 -23.92 13.70 4.78
N GLY A 218 -24.63 14.83 4.85
CA GLY A 218 -25.64 15.24 3.84
C GLY A 218 -25.09 15.64 2.46
N PHE A 219 -24.04 14.98 1.97
CA PHE A 219 -23.48 15.13 0.64
C PHE A 219 -24.04 14.07 -0.32
N ARG A 220 -24.03 14.39 -1.61
CA ARG A 220 -24.22 13.39 -2.67
C ARG A 220 -22.85 12.84 -3.04
N ILE A 221 -22.65 11.53 -2.89
CA ILE A 221 -21.34 10.90 -3.07
C ILE A 221 -21.51 9.69 -3.95
N TYR A 222 -20.82 9.70 -5.08
CA TYR A 222 -20.86 8.65 -6.09
C TYR A 222 -19.56 7.85 -6.08
N PHE A 223 -19.71 6.55 -6.30
CA PHE A 223 -18.58 5.67 -6.52
C PHE A 223 -18.12 5.79 -7.97
N GLY A 224 -16.85 6.12 -8.17
CA GLY A 224 -16.36 6.29 -9.52
C GLY A 224 -14.90 6.64 -9.63
N ASP A 225 -14.35 6.35 -10.81
CA ASP A 225 -13.01 6.77 -11.19
C ASP A 225 -13.04 8.22 -11.69
N GLY A 226 -12.47 9.14 -10.90
CA GLY A 226 -12.37 10.55 -11.27
C GLY A 226 -11.52 10.83 -12.52
N THR A 227 -10.77 9.86 -13.03
CA THR A 227 -9.99 9.98 -14.28
C THR A 227 -10.79 9.66 -15.54
N ARG A 228 -12.05 9.25 -15.40
CA ARG A 228 -12.92 8.83 -16.49
C ARG A 228 -13.97 9.89 -16.79
N LYS A 229 -13.97 10.42 -18.02
CA LYS A 229 -14.89 11.47 -18.47
C LYS A 229 -16.36 11.11 -18.28
N ASP A 230 -16.76 9.89 -18.65
CA ASP A 230 -18.14 9.41 -18.56
C ASP A 230 -18.65 9.38 -17.11
N VAL A 231 -17.78 9.03 -16.15
CA VAL A 231 -18.08 9.07 -14.71
C VAL A 231 -18.27 10.51 -14.24
N LEU A 232 -17.43 11.44 -14.69
CA LEU A 232 -17.53 12.85 -14.34
C LEU A 232 -18.82 13.49 -14.90
N GLU A 233 -19.17 13.15 -16.14
CA GLU A 233 -20.40 13.58 -16.82
C GLU A 233 -21.64 13.10 -16.09
N ALA A 234 -21.70 11.82 -15.73
CA ALA A 234 -22.81 11.24 -14.97
C ALA A 234 -23.00 11.96 -13.63
N GLY A 235 -21.90 12.33 -12.95
CA GLY A 235 -21.95 13.12 -11.72
C GLY A 235 -22.40 14.58 -11.88
N GLY A 236 -22.58 15.08 -13.10
CA GLY A 236 -23.02 16.45 -13.36
C GLY A 236 -21.89 17.50 -13.36
N ILE A 237 -20.65 17.11 -13.66
CA ILE A 237 -19.49 18.05 -13.68
C ILE A 237 -19.73 19.28 -14.55
N ALA A 238 -20.48 19.15 -15.66
CA ALA A 238 -20.74 20.21 -16.62
C ALA A 238 -21.54 21.39 -16.04
N LYS A 239 -22.31 21.17 -14.97
CA LYS A 239 -23.13 22.21 -14.31
C LYS A 239 -22.47 22.81 -13.08
N ALA A 240 -21.34 22.27 -12.66
CA ALA A 240 -20.63 22.72 -11.48
C ALA A 240 -20.03 24.11 -11.68
N LYS A 241 -20.14 24.97 -10.66
CA LYS A 241 -19.49 26.30 -10.69
C LYS A 241 -18.00 26.22 -10.37
N ILE A 242 -17.62 25.25 -9.54
CA ILE A 242 -16.23 24.99 -9.14
C ILE A 242 -16.00 23.49 -9.17
N ILE A 243 -14.88 23.08 -9.79
CA ILE A 243 -14.39 21.71 -9.78
C ILE A 243 -13.23 21.65 -8.79
N ALA A 244 -13.43 20.96 -7.68
CA ALA A 244 -12.45 20.79 -6.60
C ALA A 244 -11.72 19.45 -6.73
N VAL A 245 -10.50 19.45 -7.27
CA VAL A 245 -9.65 18.26 -7.41
C VAL A 245 -8.86 18.03 -6.12
N CYS A 246 -9.29 17.05 -5.34
CA CYS A 246 -8.82 16.74 -3.98
C CYS A 246 -8.07 15.40 -3.87
N THR A 247 -7.58 14.87 -5.01
CA THR A 247 -6.80 13.63 -5.12
C THR A 247 -5.42 13.75 -4.47
N ASN A 248 -4.82 12.62 -4.09
CA ASN A 248 -3.55 12.57 -3.36
C ASN A 248 -2.32 12.31 -4.24
N LYS A 249 -2.49 11.68 -5.41
CA LYS A 249 -1.40 11.37 -6.36
C LYS A 249 -1.27 12.47 -7.39
N ARG A 250 -0.04 12.94 -7.64
CA ARG A 250 0.26 14.03 -8.57
C ARG A 250 -0.21 13.70 -9.98
N GLU A 251 0.08 12.48 -10.42
CA GLU A 251 -0.19 12.00 -11.77
C GLU A 251 -1.71 11.96 -12.04
N ILE A 252 -2.48 11.56 -11.03
CA ILE A 252 -3.95 11.52 -11.09
C ILE A 252 -4.52 12.94 -11.10
N THR A 253 -4.02 13.83 -10.24
CA THR A 253 -4.43 15.24 -10.23
C THR A 253 -4.17 15.88 -11.59
N ASP A 254 -2.96 15.71 -12.13
CA ASP A 254 -2.57 16.24 -13.44
C ASP A 254 -3.49 15.72 -14.55
N GLN A 255 -3.75 14.40 -14.60
CA GLN A 255 -4.63 13.80 -15.59
C GLN A 255 -6.06 14.36 -15.54
N ILE A 256 -6.60 14.55 -14.33
CA ILE A 256 -7.95 15.11 -14.14
C ILE A 256 -7.97 16.58 -14.58
N VAL A 257 -6.98 17.37 -14.17
CA VAL A 257 -6.89 18.79 -14.53
C VAL A 257 -6.75 18.94 -16.04
N ASP A 258 -5.87 18.19 -16.68
CA ASP A 258 -5.68 18.23 -18.14
C ASP A 258 -6.98 17.86 -18.87
N MET A 259 -7.70 16.84 -18.42
CA MET A 259 -9.02 16.48 -18.97
C MET A 259 -10.04 17.60 -18.79
N VAL A 260 -10.16 18.15 -17.58
CA VAL A 260 -11.15 19.18 -17.26
C VAL A 260 -10.88 20.46 -18.05
N GLN A 261 -9.62 20.86 -18.20
CA GLN A 261 -9.24 22.06 -18.96
C GLN A 261 -9.53 21.90 -20.46
N VAL A 262 -9.43 20.68 -21.00
CA VAL A 262 -9.74 20.39 -22.41
C VAL A 262 -11.25 20.35 -22.66
N GLU A 263 -11.99 19.64 -21.81
CA GLU A 263 -13.42 19.36 -22.02
C GLU A 263 -14.33 20.48 -21.49
N TYR A 264 -13.89 21.18 -20.44
CA TYR A 264 -14.63 22.23 -19.75
C TYR A 264 -13.76 23.48 -19.57
N PRO A 265 -13.37 24.18 -20.67
CA PRO A 265 -12.41 25.29 -20.62
C PRO A 265 -12.88 26.49 -19.78
N GLU A 266 -14.19 26.64 -19.57
CA GLU A 266 -14.78 27.69 -18.74
C GLU A 266 -14.90 27.29 -17.25
N ALA A 267 -14.57 26.05 -16.91
CA ALA A 267 -14.73 25.57 -15.55
C ALA A 267 -13.64 26.11 -14.62
N ARG A 268 -14.08 26.54 -13.43
CA ARG A 268 -13.17 27.05 -12.39
C ARG A 268 -12.59 25.88 -11.62
N VAL A 269 -11.31 25.59 -11.87
CA VAL A 269 -10.63 24.44 -11.27
C VAL A 269 -9.85 24.85 -10.03
N TYR A 270 -10.14 24.19 -8.92
CA TYR A 270 -9.46 24.34 -7.63
C TYR A 270 -8.75 23.02 -7.33
N ALA A 271 -7.43 23.03 -7.14
CA ALA A 271 -6.65 21.80 -7.01
C ALA A 271 -5.80 21.73 -5.74
N ARG A 272 -5.83 20.56 -5.09
CA ARG A 272 -4.81 20.19 -4.11
C ARG A 272 -3.49 19.94 -4.85
N SER A 273 -2.44 20.63 -4.43
CA SER A 273 -1.08 20.36 -4.89
C SER A 273 -0.29 19.59 -3.82
N TYR A 274 0.66 18.77 -4.28
CA TYR A 274 1.47 17.91 -3.40
C TYR A 274 2.64 18.70 -2.81
N ASP A 275 3.36 19.42 -3.67
CA ASP A 275 4.53 20.22 -3.31
C ASP A 275 4.60 21.50 -4.15
N ARG A 276 5.69 22.25 -3.97
CA ARG A 276 5.95 23.51 -4.70
C ARG A 276 6.14 23.30 -6.19
N VAL A 277 6.75 22.20 -6.63
CA VAL A 277 6.95 21.91 -8.06
C VAL A 277 5.60 21.60 -8.72
N HIS A 278 4.77 20.79 -8.07
CA HIS A 278 3.42 20.46 -8.52
C HIS A 278 2.55 21.72 -8.60
N THR A 279 2.66 22.62 -7.61
CA THR A 279 1.95 23.91 -7.61
C THR A 279 2.25 24.74 -8.86
N LEU A 280 3.52 24.89 -9.21
CA LEU A 280 3.92 25.62 -10.41
C LEU A 280 3.41 24.94 -11.69
N ALA A 281 3.46 23.61 -11.73
CA ALA A 281 2.95 22.83 -12.86
C ALA A 281 1.42 22.94 -13.03
N LEU A 282 0.66 23.05 -11.93
CA LEU A 282 -0.79 23.26 -11.96
C LEU A 282 -1.16 24.69 -12.40
N ARG A 283 -0.41 25.72 -11.93
CA ARG A 283 -0.59 27.10 -12.41
C ARG A 283 -0.39 27.22 -13.92
N GLN A 284 0.59 26.51 -14.47
CA GLN A 284 0.84 26.47 -15.92
C GLN A 284 -0.32 25.83 -16.71
N ARG A 285 -1.12 24.98 -16.06
CA ARG A 285 -2.32 24.35 -16.64
C ARG A 285 -3.59 25.21 -16.49
N GLY A 286 -3.48 26.44 -15.99
CA GLY A 286 -4.63 27.34 -15.84
C GLY A 286 -5.55 26.99 -14.67
N VAL A 287 -5.06 26.25 -13.66
CA VAL A 287 -5.79 26.07 -12.39
C VAL A 287 -5.96 27.45 -11.73
N GLU A 288 -7.18 27.79 -11.35
CA GLU A 288 -7.50 29.12 -10.79
C GLU A 288 -7.01 29.26 -9.35
N TYR A 289 -7.15 28.21 -8.56
CA TYR A 289 -6.68 28.19 -7.18
C TYR A 289 -6.07 26.84 -6.83
N GLU A 290 -4.92 26.88 -6.20
CA GLU A 290 -4.24 25.68 -5.73
C GLU A 290 -3.65 25.89 -4.34
N ILE A 291 -3.59 24.81 -3.57
CA ILE A 291 -2.98 24.83 -2.24
C ILE A 291 -2.14 23.59 -2.00
N ARG A 292 -0.92 23.80 -1.52
CA ARG A 292 -0.02 22.74 -1.08
C ARG A 292 -0.58 22.07 0.15
N GLU A 293 -0.73 20.76 0.11
CA GLU A 293 -1.47 20.02 1.12
C GLU A 293 -0.94 20.17 2.57
N THR A 294 0.35 20.46 2.76
CA THR A 294 0.97 20.57 4.08
C THR A 294 1.34 21.98 4.52
N ILE A 295 1.24 23.00 3.65
CA ILE A 295 1.86 24.32 3.92
C ILE A 295 1.26 25.01 5.16
N GLU A 296 -0.06 25.10 5.24
CA GLU A 296 -0.73 25.78 6.35
C GLU A 296 -0.60 24.99 7.67
N SER A 297 -0.62 23.67 7.60
CA SER A 297 -0.37 22.79 8.74
C SER A 297 1.06 22.98 9.27
N ALA A 298 2.06 23.08 8.39
CA ALA A 298 3.45 23.29 8.76
C ALA A 298 3.70 24.69 9.36
N ILE A 299 3.10 25.74 8.79
CA ILE A 299 3.17 27.11 9.32
C ILE A 299 2.54 27.16 10.72
N THR A 300 1.38 26.54 10.90
CA THR A 300 0.70 26.46 12.20
C THR A 300 1.53 25.69 13.23
N PHE A 301 2.12 24.57 12.83
CA PHE A 301 2.99 23.77 13.70
C PHE A 301 4.25 24.55 14.13
N GLY A 302 4.91 25.23 13.19
CA GLY A 302 6.06 26.07 13.46
C GLY A 302 5.74 27.22 14.42
N ARG A 303 4.58 27.88 14.22
CA ARG A 303 4.07 28.90 15.17
C ARG A 303 3.94 28.34 16.59
N LYS A 304 3.25 27.19 16.75
CA LYS A 304 3.08 26.54 18.06
C LYS A 304 4.40 26.08 18.67
N THR A 305 5.38 25.74 17.85
CA THR A 305 6.73 25.41 18.34
C THR A 305 7.43 26.64 18.90
N LEU A 306 7.32 27.82 18.26
CA LEU A 306 7.86 29.06 18.79
C LEU A 306 7.20 29.46 20.13
N GLU A 307 5.88 29.34 20.22
CA GLU A 307 5.15 29.55 21.48
C GLU A 307 5.66 28.60 22.58
N GLY A 308 5.85 27.32 22.26
CA GLY A 308 6.40 26.32 23.18
C GLY A 308 7.84 26.60 23.64
N LEU A 309 8.60 27.38 22.88
CA LEU A 309 9.94 27.87 23.25
C LEU A 309 9.90 29.16 24.09
N GLY A 310 8.71 29.65 24.46
CA GLY A 310 8.52 30.84 25.28
C GLY A 310 8.38 32.14 24.51
N MET A 311 8.18 32.08 23.19
CA MET A 311 7.85 33.26 22.39
C MET A 311 6.40 33.70 22.62
N ASP A 312 6.16 35.01 22.67
CA ASP A 312 4.81 35.57 22.75
C ASP A 312 3.95 35.22 21.52
N GLU A 313 2.64 34.98 21.73
CA GLU A 313 1.71 34.55 20.67
C GLU A 313 1.60 35.58 19.53
N ALA A 314 1.59 36.87 19.83
CA ALA A 314 1.50 37.91 18.81
C ALA A 314 2.77 37.94 17.96
N GLN A 315 3.93 37.75 18.59
CA GLN A 315 5.21 37.67 17.89
C GLN A 315 5.29 36.41 17.02
N ALA A 316 4.91 35.23 17.55
CA ALA A 316 4.90 33.98 16.80
C ALA A 316 3.93 34.02 15.61
N THR A 317 2.76 34.64 15.78
CA THR A 317 1.78 34.84 14.71
C THR A 317 2.31 35.79 13.63
N ALA A 318 2.95 36.90 14.02
CA ALA A 318 3.57 37.81 13.06
C ALA A 318 4.66 37.13 12.21
N ILE A 319 5.47 36.24 12.81
CA ILE A 319 6.47 35.45 12.08
C ILE A 319 5.80 34.46 11.12
N ALA A 320 4.77 33.75 11.57
CA ALA A 320 4.03 32.80 10.73
C ALA A 320 3.39 33.49 9.51
N ASP A 321 2.78 34.65 9.72
CA ASP A 321 2.16 35.44 8.65
C ASP A 321 3.20 36.01 7.67
N ASP A 322 4.35 36.44 8.17
CA ASP A 322 5.46 36.90 7.32
C ASP A 322 6.05 35.77 6.49
N ILE A 323 6.24 34.57 7.07
CA ILE A 323 6.66 33.37 6.32
C ILE A 323 5.63 33.05 5.23
N ARG A 324 4.33 33.05 5.54
CA ARG A 324 3.26 32.80 4.56
C ARG A 324 3.33 33.78 3.40
N LYS A 325 3.45 35.09 3.69
CA LYS A 325 3.53 36.14 2.67
C LYS A 325 4.76 35.99 1.78
N ARG A 326 5.93 35.72 2.36
CA ARG A 326 7.18 35.53 1.58
C ARG A 326 7.13 34.26 0.74
N ASP A 327 6.59 33.19 1.28
CA ASP A 327 6.45 31.91 0.57
C ASP A 327 5.54 32.05 -0.66
N GLU A 328 4.44 32.81 -0.56
CA GLU A 328 3.55 33.12 -1.69
C GLU A 328 4.21 34.08 -2.69
N ALA A 329 4.82 35.18 -2.22
CA ALA A 329 5.54 36.11 -3.11
C ALA A 329 6.64 35.39 -3.91
N ARG A 330 7.37 34.49 -3.25
CA ARG A 330 8.38 33.65 -3.90
C ARG A 330 7.76 32.70 -4.91
N LEU A 331 6.61 32.11 -4.61
CA LEU A 331 5.90 31.22 -5.54
C LEU A 331 5.49 31.96 -6.82
N GLN A 332 5.02 33.21 -6.69
CA GLN A 332 4.68 34.07 -7.82
C GLN A 332 5.91 34.37 -8.70
N LEU A 333 7.05 34.72 -8.09
CA LEU A 333 8.30 34.92 -8.83
C LEU A 333 8.74 33.64 -9.56
N GLN A 334 8.67 32.49 -8.88
CA GLN A 334 9.07 31.21 -9.47
C GLN A 334 8.18 30.74 -10.60
N ALA A 335 6.91 31.17 -10.63
CA ALA A 335 6.01 30.90 -11.75
C ALA A 335 6.43 31.63 -13.04
N VAL A 336 7.12 32.78 -12.92
CA VAL A 336 7.56 33.60 -14.05
C VAL A 336 9.03 33.34 -14.41
N GLU A 337 9.91 33.31 -13.41
CA GLU A 337 11.37 33.29 -13.58
C GLU A 337 12.00 31.90 -13.40
N GLY A 338 11.20 30.91 -12.98
CA GLY A 338 11.63 29.53 -12.74
C GLY A 338 12.04 29.24 -11.29
N ILE A 339 12.32 27.96 -11.00
CA ILE A 339 12.44 27.41 -9.64
C ILE A 339 13.54 28.07 -8.78
N ALA A 340 14.56 28.67 -9.40
CA ALA A 340 15.70 29.27 -8.71
C ALA A 340 15.41 30.68 -8.17
N ALA A 341 14.32 31.32 -8.60
CA ALA A 341 13.97 32.69 -8.23
C ALA A 341 13.54 32.83 -6.76
N GLY A 342 13.66 34.05 -6.23
CA GLY A 342 13.18 34.43 -4.91
C GLY A 342 13.93 33.80 -3.73
N ARG A 343 15.22 33.48 -3.88
CA ARG A 343 16.04 32.84 -2.82
C ARG A 343 16.22 33.73 -1.60
N GLU A 344 16.33 35.02 -1.82
CA GLU A 344 16.43 36.08 -0.82
C GLU A 344 15.19 36.20 0.07
N LEU A 345 14.04 35.66 -0.35
CA LEU A 345 12.81 35.61 0.44
C LEU A 345 12.79 34.48 1.48
N ILE A 346 13.78 33.58 1.46
CA ILE A 346 13.96 32.55 2.49
C ILE A 346 14.63 33.21 3.70
N TYR A 347 14.13 32.92 4.91
CA TYR A 347 14.86 33.24 6.13
C TYR A 347 16.22 32.52 6.16
N SER A 348 17.27 33.21 5.74
CA SER A 348 18.65 32.80 5.92
C SER A 348 19.32 33.73 6.92
N ARG A 349 19.04 33.57 8.21
CA ARG A 349 20.09 33.86 9.20
C ARG A 349 20.97 32.62 9.22
N PRO A 350 22.18 32.63 8.64
CA PRO A 350 23.08 31.49 8.80
C PRO A 350 23.28 31.29 10.30
N MET A 351 22.85 30.14 10.82
CA MET A 351 23.36 29.65 12.09
C MET A 351 24.88 29.62 11.93
N GLN A 352 25.60 30.47 12.66
CA GLN A 352 27.05 30.32 12.74
C GLN A 352 27.27 28.92 13.31
N PRO A 353 27.87 27.98 12.56
CA PRO A 353 28.15 26.67 13.11
C PRO A 353 29.04 26.89 14.33
N GLU A 354 28.60 26.41 15.50
CA GLU A 354 29.45 26.41 16.68
C GLU A 354 30.78 25.74 16.29
N PRO A 355 31.94 26.36 16.60
CA PRO A 355 33.22 25.80 16.20
C PRO A 355 33.34 24.40 16.79
N LEU A 356 33.55 23.41 15.92
CA LEU A 356 33.75 22.01 16.28
C LEU A 356 34.79 21.93 17.41
N VAL A 357 34.34 21.62 18.62
CA VAL A 357 35.23 21.35 19.75
C VAL A 357 36.05 20.13 19.34
N LYS A 358 37.35 20.32 19.09
CA LYS A 358 38.25 19.20 18.80
C LYS A 358 38.16 18.21 19.97
N PRO A 359 37.89 16.92 19.72
CA PRO A 359 37.88 15.93 20.78
C PRO A 359 39.23 15.95 21.49
N LYS A 360 39.20 16.06 22.82
CA LYS A 360 40.40 15.86 23.65
C LYS A 360 40.93 14.48 23.30
N LYS A 361 42.14 14.42 22.74
CA LYS A 361 42.89 13.17 22.72
C LYS A 361 43.07 12.76 24.17
N ASP A 362 42.55 11.59 24.51
CA ASP A 362 42.78 10.97 25.81
C ASP A 362 44.28 10.98 26.10
N ALA A 363 44.63 11.62 27.20
CA ALA A 363 45.84 11.32 27.92
C ALA A 363 45.58 9.97 28.61
N ALA A 364 46.18 8.91 28.06
CA ALA A 364 46.37 7.67 28.77
C ALA A 364 47.88 7.40 28.77
N GLU A 365 48.44 7.47 29.97
CA GLU A 365 49.75 6.95 30.36
C GLU A 365 49.90 5.46 30.08
#